data_AF-A0A7C3K3H8-F1
#
_entry.id   AF-A0A7C3K3H8-F1
#
_cell.length_a   1.000
_cell.length_b   1.000
_cell.length_c   1.000
_cell.angle_alpha   90.00
_cell.angle_beta   90.00
_cell.angle_gamma   90.00
#
_symmetry.space_group_name_H-M   'P 1'
#
loop_
_entity.id
_entity.type
_entity.pdbx_description
1 polymer ?
#
loop_
_entity_poly.entity_id
_entity_poly.type
_entity_poly.pdbx_seq_one_letter_code
_entity_poly.pdbx_strand_id
1 'polypeptide(L)'
;METTEGGQKRCVYCGRFYRPDPRARKTQKSCHDPMCRAKRKRESHKRWLAANPDYFKGRYSEVKAWREKHPDYQRLWRKRVREIQDKIPPAEPVRTMVLVIPEKMLKNEIQDEIRLVRQCGCGSYVAGG
;
A
#
# COMPACT_ATOMS: atom_id res chain seq x y z
N MET A 1 -11.75 -31.93 2.16
CA MET A 1 -11.75 -30.59 1.54
C MET A 1 -11.18 -30.73 0.15
N GLU A 2 -12.05 -30.93 -0.83
CA GLU A 2 -11.70 -31.24 -2.22
C GLU A 2 -10.96 -30.06 -2.87
N THR A 3 -9.67 -30.23 -3.12
CA THR A 3 -8.92 -29.37 -4.04
C THR A 3 -9.04 -30.01 -5.41
N THR A 4 -9.85 -29.41 -6.28
CA THR A 4 -9.88 -29.81 -7.69
C THR A 4 -8.52 -29.50 -8.33
N GLU A 5 -8.10 -30.36 -9.25
CA GLU A 5 -6.72 -30.50 -9.77
C GLU A 5 -6.13 -29.23 -10.44
N GLY A 6 -6.89 -28.13 -10.55
CA GLY A 6 -6.44 -26.82 -11.05
C GLY A 6 -6.02 -25.79 -10.00
N GLY A 7 -5.87 -26.17 -8.72
CA GLY A 7 -5.48 -25.25 -7.65
C GLY A 7 -6.53 -24.17 -7.32
N GLN A 8 -7.75 -24.33 -7.84
CA GLN A 8 -8.89 -23.48 -7.58
C GLN A 8 -9.61 -23.91 -6.29
N LYS A 9 -10.27 -22.97 -5.63
CA LYS A 9 -11.09 -23.19 -4.43
C LYS A 9 -12.48 -22.64 -4.64
N ARG A 10 -13.48 -23.27 -4.00
CA ARG A 10 -14.86 -22.77 -3.97
C ARG A 10 -15.00 -21.71 -2.87
N CYS A 11 -15.55 -20.55 -3.21
CA CYS A 11 -15.84 -19.49 -2.24
C CYS A 11 -16.98 -19.91 -1.32
N VAL A 12 -16.79 -19.81 -0.01
CA VAL A 12 -17.83 -20.15 0.98
C VAL A 12 -19.03 -19.18 0.93
N TYR A 13 -18.85 -17.97 0.41
CA TYR A 13 -19.86 -16.91 0.43
C TYR A 13 -20.72 -16.81 -0.84
N CYS A 14 -20.12 -17.00 -2.02
CA CYS A 14 -20.82 -16.90 -3.30
C CYS A 14 -20.82 -18.19 -4.11
N GLY A 15 -20.14 -19.25 -3.62
CA GLY A 15 -20.07 -20.54 -4.31
C GLY A 15 -19.21 -20.57 -5.57
N ARG A 16 -18.74 -19.43 -6.08
CA ARG A 16 -17.89 -19.37 -7.28
C ARG A 16 -16.50 -19.96 -7.01
N PHE A 17 -15.93 -20.65 -8.00
CA PHE A 17 -14.55 -21.07 -7.98
C PHE A 17 -13.62 -19.87 -8.20
N TYR A 18 -12.49 -19.84 -7.49
CA TYR A 18 -11.48 -18.80 -7.61
C TYR A 18 -10.09 -19.39 -7.39
N ARG A 19 -9.07 -18.71 -7.94
CA ARG A 19 -7.67 -19.03 -7.64
C ARG A 19 -7.25 -18.30 -6.36
N PRO A 20 -6.93 -19.02 -5.27
CA PRO A 20 -6.49 -18.39 -4.03
C PRO A 20 -5.11 -17.75 -4.20
N ASP A 21 -4.84 -16.71 -3.42
CA ASP A 21 -3.53 -16.09 -3.34
C ASP A 21 -2.47 -17.13 -2.90
N PRO A 22 -1.33 -17.24 -3.60
CA PRO A 22 -0.24 -18.16 -3.26
C PRO A 22 0.18 -18.16 -1.79
N ARG A 23 0.21 -16.99 -1.16
CA ARG A 23 0.61 -16.79 0.24
C ARG A 23 -0.47 -17.23 1.22
N ALA A 24 -1.74 -17.17 0.80
CA ALA A 24 -2.88 -17.52 1.63
C ALA A 24 -3.62 -18.78 1.15
N ARG A 25 -3.02 -19.63 0.30
CA ARG A 25 -3.70 -20.79 -0.30
C ARG A 25 -4.36 -21.67 0.73
N LYS A 26 -3.70 -21.92 1.87
CA LYS A 26 -4.24 -22.77 2.94
C LYS A 26 -5.40 -22.11 3.68
N THR A 27 -5.35 -20.79 3.90
CA THR A 27 -6.26 -20.08 4.82
C THR A 27 -7.36 -19.27 4.13
N GLN A 28 -7.24 -18.94 2.85
CA GLN A 28 -8.21 -18.13 2.13
C GLN A 28 -9.51 -18.92 1.88
N LYS A 29 -10.62 -18.42 2.45
CA LYS A 29 -11.97 -19.02 2.37
C LYS A 29 -12.94 -18.28 1.45
N SER A 30 -12.60 -17.04 1.05
CA SER A 30 -13.41 -16.21 0.17
C SER A 30 -12.65 -15.90 -1.12
N CYS A 31 -13.37 -15.71 -2.23
CA CYS A 31 -12.80 -15.14 -3.44
C CYS A 31 -12.41 -13.66 -3.22
N HIS A 32 -11.85 -13.05 -4.28
CA HIS A 32 -11.38 -11.66 -4.27
C HIS A 32 -12.51 -10.62 -4.36
N ASP A 33 -13.76 -11.07 -4.55
CA ASP A 33 -14.94 -10.20 -4.58
C ASP A 33 -15.06 -9.39 -3.26
N PRO A 34 -15.16 -8.05 -3.34
CA PRO A 34 -15.25 -7.19 -2.17
C PRO A 34 -16.39 -7.55 -1.22
N MET A 35 -17.56 -7.96 -1.74
CA MET A 35 -18.70 -8.35 -0.90
C MET A 35 -18.39 -9.63 -0.12
N CYS A 36 -17.75 -10.61 -0.76
CA CYS A 36 -17.36 -11.86 -0.09
C CYS A 36 -16.28 -11.61 0.97
N ARG A 37 -15.31 -10.73 0.70
CA ARG A 37 -14.30 -10.33 1.68
C ARG A 37 -14.91 -9.58 2.86
N ALA A 38 -15.89 -8.71 2.62
CA ALA A 38 -16.60 -7.98 3.66
C ALA A 38 -17.41 -8.94 4.56
N LYS A 39 -18.15 -9.89 3.97
CA LYS A 39 -18.85 -10.96 4.72
C LYS A 39 -17.88 -11.75 5.60
N ARG A 40 -16.75 -12.19 5.04
CA ARG A 40 -15.69 -12.89 5.78
C ARG A 40 -15.14 -12.09 6.94
N LYS A 41 -14.85 -10.80 6.73
CA LYS A 41 -14.35 -9.89 7.77
C LYS A 41 -15.38 -9.76 8.90
N ARG A 42 -16.66 -9.58 8.56
CA ARG A 42 -17.75 -9.46 9.54
C ARG A 42 -17.90 -10.72 10.39
N GLU A 43 -17.90 -11.90 9.79
CA GLU A 43 -18.00 -13.16 10.53
C GLU A 43 -16.80 -13.40 11.44
N SER A 44 -15.59 -13.17 10.94
CA SER A 44 -14.37 -13.30 11.73
C SER A 44 -14.38 -12.33 12.90
N HIS A 45 -14.82 -11.08 12.68
CA HIS A 45 -14.96 -10.09 13.72
C HIS A 45 -16.00 -10.52 14.75
N LYS A 46 -17.18 -10.99 14.33
CA LYS A 46 -18.22 -11.49 15.23
C LYS A 46 -17.72 -12.64 16.12
N ARG A 47 -17.01 -13.62 15.53
CA ARG A 47 -16.41 -14.73 16.30
C ARG A 47 -15.37 -14.23 17.29
N TRP A 48 -14.54 -13.28 16.88
CA TRP A 48 -13.54 -12.69 17.74
C TRP A 48 -14.16 -11.91 18.89
N LEU A 49 -15.22 -11.12 18.66
CA LEU A 49 -15.95 -10.41 19.72
C LEU A 49 -16.60 -11.38 20.71
N ALA A 50 -17.20 -12.46 20.21
CA ALA A 50 -17.80 -13.48 21.07
C ALA A 50 -16.74 -14.16 21.96
N ALA A 51 -15.53 -14.37 21.44
CA ALA A 51 -14.41 -14.92 22.21
C ALA A 51 -13.74 -13.88 23.14
N ASN A 52 -13.94 -12.58 22.88
CA ASN A 52 -13.31 -11.48 23.61
C ASN A 52 -14.35 -10.42 24.05
N PRO A 53 -15.36 -10.80 24.86
CA PRO A 53 -16.48 -9.92 25.20
C PRO A 53 -16.06 -8.67 25.98
N ASP A 54 -14.98 -8.76 26.74
CA ASP A 54 -14.47 -7.67 27.59
C ASP A 54 -13.30 -6.93 26.97
N TYR A 55 -12.89 -7.23 25.73
CA TYR A 55 -11.74 -6.56 25.09
C TYR A 55 -11.90 -5.04 25.04
N PHE A 56 -13.12 -4.55 24.81
CA PHE A 56 -13.43 -3.13 24.80
C PHE A 56 -13.82 -2.58 26.18
N LYS A 57 -13.95 -3.43 27.19
CA LYS A 57 -14.21 -3.02 28.56
C LYS A 57 -12.87 -2.86 29.27
N GLY A 58 -12.32 -1.66 29.24
CA GLY A 58 -11.12 -1.41 30.03
C GLY A 58 -10.42 -0.10 29.71
N ARG A 59 -9.75 0.43 30.74
CA ARG A 59 -8.81 1.56 30.77
C ARG A 59 -9.24 2.88 30.13
N TYR A 60 -10.39 2.97 29.46
CA TYR A 60 -10.78 4.21 28.80
C TYR A 60 -10.98 5.35 29.81
N SER A 61 -11.60 5.08 30.95
CA SER A 61 -11.74 6.04 32.05
C SER A 61 -10.37 6.48 32.59
N GLU A 62 -9.47 5.55 32.87
CA GLU A 62 -8.10 5.83 33.32
C GLU A 62 -7.30 6.63 32.28
N VAL A 63 -7.36 6.23 31.02
CA VAL A 63 -6.68 6.90 29.91
C VAL A 63 -7.27 8.29 29.67
N LYS A 64 -8.59 8.47 29.83
CA LYS A 64 -9.26 9.76 29.73
C LYS A 64 -8.78 10.70 30.85
N ALA A 65 -8.85 10.27 32.11
CA ALA A 65 -8.36 11.04 33.25
C ALA A 65 -6.87 11.37 33.13
N TRP A 66 -6.07 10.43 32.61
CA TRP A 66 -4.67 10.65 32.36
C TRP A 66 -4.43 11.68 31.24
N ARG A 67 -5.20 11.65 30.15
CA ARG A 67 -5.12 12.62 29.05
C ARG A 67 -5.54 14.02 29.48
N GLU A 68 -6.55 14.15 30.34
CA GLU A 68 -6.95 15.43 30.94
C GLU A 68 -5.81 16.04 31.78
N LYS A 69 -5.09 15.21 32.56
CA LYS A 69 -3.91 15.64 33.32
C LYS A 69 -2.68 15.91 32.44
N HIS A 70 -2.65 15.39 31.21
CA HIS A 70 -1.50 15.48 30.31
C HIS A 70 -1.92 15.87 28.87
N PRO A 71 -2.51 17.06 28.67
CA PRO A 71 -3.08 17.46 27.38
C PRO A 71 -2.03 17.52 26.27
N ASP A 72 -0.80 17.93 26.62
CA ASP A 72 0.29 18.11 25.68
C ASP A 72 1.14 16.85 25.45
N TYR A 73 0.87 15.77 26.19
CA TYR A 73 1.71 14.57 26.14
C TYR A 73 1.82 14.01 24.73
N GLN A 74 0.70 13.89 24.00
CA GLN A 74 0.74 13.31 22.65
C GLN A 74 1.59 14.15 21.70
N ARG A 75 1.51 15.47 21.80
CA ARG A 75 2.31 16.40 20.99
C ARG A 75 3.79 16.27 21.34
N LEU A 76 4.14 16.22 22.63
CA LEU A 76 5.52 16.09 23.09
C LEU A 76 6.12 14.71 22.78
N TRP A 77 5.32 13.65 22.91
CA TRP A 77 5.71 12.29 22.54
C TRP A 77 5.99 12.19 21.04
N ARG A 78 5.13 12.74 20.18
CA ARG A 78 5.36 12.80 18.72
C ARG A 78 6.57 13.63 18.33
N LYS A 79 6.91 14.68 19.09
CA LYS A 79 8.15 15.45 18.86
C LYS A 79 9.40 14.66 19.29
N ARG A 80 9.30 13.85 20.35
CA ARG A 80 10.41 13.07 20.91
C ARG A 80 10.70 11.80 20.12
N VAL A 81 9.65 11.04 19.82
CA VAL A 81 9.73 9.89 18.93
C VAL A 81 9.85 10.47 17.54
N ARG A 82 11.08 10.56 17.02
CA ARG A 82 11.30 10.79 15.58
C ARG A 82 10.31 9.90 14.85
N GLU A 83 9.42 10.52 14.08
CA GLU A 83 8.40 9.82 13.31
C GLU A 83 9.02 8.56 12.70
N ILE A 84 8.34 7.41 12.77
CA ILE A 84 8.67 6.32 11.86
C ILE A 84 8.43 6.90 10.48
N GLN A 85 9.50 7.42 9.88
CA GLN A 85 9.50 7.87 8.51
C GLN A 85 9.43 6.60 7.69
N ASP A 86 8.22 6.19 7.32
CA ASP A 86 8.00 5.08 6.38
C ASP A 86 8.70 5.33 5.02
N LYS A 87 9.15 6.57 4.80
CA LYS A 87 9.90 6.99 3.63
C LYS A 87 11.23 7.60 4.06
N ILE A 88 12.32 6.96 3.67
CA ILE A 88 13.64 7.56 3.66
C ILE A 88 13.57 8.71 2.63
N PRO A 89 13.69 9.99 3.03
CA PRO A 89 13.81 11.06 2.06
C PRO A 89 15.10 10.81 1.25
N PRO A 90 15.09 10.93 -0.08
CA PRO A 90 16.33 10.79 -0.84
C PRO A 90 17.32 11.85 -0.34
N ALA A 91 18.54 11.41 0.00
CA ALA A 91 19.57 12.28 0.58
C ALA A 91 20.00 13.42 -0.37
N GLU A 92 19.69 13.29 -1.65
CA GLU A 92 19.93 14.27 -2.70
C GLU A 92 18.70 14.37 -3.63
N PRO A 93 18.43 15.53 -4.25
CA PRO A 93 17.37 15.65 -5.25
C PRO A 93 17.65 14.71 -6.42
N VAL A 94 16.68 13.83 -6.74
CA VAL A 94 16.78 12.90 -7.88
C VAL A 94 16.93 13.71 -9.16
N ARG A 95 18.13 13.70 -9.73
CA ARG A 95 18.41 14.30 -11.04
C ARG A 95 17.77 13.41 -12.10
N THR A 96 16.68 13.87 -12.69
CA THR A 96 15.99 13.13 -13.76
C THR A 96 16.69 13.39 -15.07
N MET A 97 17.19 12.34 -15.71
CA MET A 97 17.74 12.38 -17.08
C MET A 97 16.69 11.80 -18.01
N VAL A 98 16.26 12.59 -18.99
CA VAL A 98 15.29 12.13 -20.00
C VAL A 98 16.08 11.62 -21.20
N LEU A 99 15.80 10.38 -21.58
CA LEU A 99 16.33 9.78 -22.80
C LEU A 99 15.49 10.32 -23.97
N VAL A 100 16.05 11.21 -24.78
CA VAL A 100 15.35 11.74 -25.95
C VAL A 100 15.70 10.86 -27.15
N ILE A 101 14.73 10.10 -27.63
CA ILE A 101 14.85 9.29 -28.86
C ILE A 101 14.27 10.12 -30.01
N PRO A 102 15.08 10.60 -30.97
CA PRO A 102 14.57 11.39 -32.09
C PRO A 102 13.73 10.52 -33.04
N GLU A 103 12.55 11.01 -33.44
CA GLU A 103 11.60 10.28 -34.30
C GLU A 103 12.12 9.97 -35.71
N LYS A 104 13.16 10.68 -36.18
CA LYS A 104 13.65 10.57 -37.56
C LYS A 104 14.63 9.42 -37.70
N MET A 105 14.12 8.20 -37.61
CA MET A 105 14.82 6.99 -38.01
C MET A 105 14.92 6.96 -39.55
N LEU A 106 16.03 7.45 -40.09
CA LEU A 106 16.39 7.17 -41.48
C LEU A 106 16.74 5.68 -41.55
N LYS A 107 15.91 4.91 -42.27
CA LYS A 107 16.15 3.49 -42.54
C LYS A 107 17.55 3.34 -43.14
N ASN A 108 18.42 2.62 -42.42
CA ASN A 108 19.64 1.94 -42.88
C ASN A 108 20.99 2.47 -42.38
N GLU A 109 21.05 3.34 -41.38
CA GLU A 109 22.32 3.61 -40.67
C GLU A 109 22.13 3.43 -39.15
N ILE A 110 22.76 2.39 -38.59
CA ILE A 110 22.89 2.25 -37.13
C ILE A 110 23.91 3.30 -36.68
N GLN A 111 23.44 4.51 -36.37
CA GLN A 111 24.16 5.48 -35.58
C GLN A 111 23.33 5.81 -34.34
N ASP A 112 23.53 5.01 -33.29
CA ASP A 112 22.86 5.18 -31.99
C ASP A 112 23.47 6.36 -31.22
N GLU A 113 23.15 7.60 -31.60
CA GLU A 113 23.47 8.76 -30.76
C GLU A 113 22.40 8.95 -29.67
N ILE A 114 22.54 8.20 -28.57
CA ILE A 114 21.70 8.37 -27.38
C ILE A 114 22.09 9.69 -26.70
N ARG A 115 21.25 10.71 -26.84
CA ARG A 115 21.43 12.00 -26.15
C ARG A 115 20.72 12.00 -24.80
N LEU A 116 21.51 11.97 -23.74
CA LEU A 116 21.03 12.13 -22.38
C LEU A 116 20.94 13.62 -22.03
N VAL A 117 19.73 14.15 -21.84
CA VAL A 117 19.53 15.55 -21.46
C VAL A 117 19.20 15.65 -19.97
N ARG A 118 19.94 16.51 -19.27
CA ARG A 118 19.71 16.81 -17.85
C ARG A 118 18.60 17.85 -17.74
N GLN A 119 17.42 17.45 -17.27
CA GLN A 119 16.38 18.43 -16.90
C GLN A 119 16.67 18.98 -15.50
N CYS A 120 17.06 20.25 -15.43
CA CYS A 120 17.01 21.02 -14.20
C CYS A 120 15.56 21.52 -14.02
N GLY A 121 14.96 21.34 -12.84
CA GLY A 121 13.58 21.74 -12.56
C GLY A 121 13.31 23.26 -12.54
N CYS A 122 14.20 24.08 -13.09
CA CYS A 122 13.97 25.49 -13.34
C CYS A 122 13.55 25.67 -14.81
N GLY A 123 12.32 26.17 -15.03
CA GLY A 123 11.71 26.33 -16.35
C GLY A 123 12.65 26.97 -17.38
N SER A 124 12.71 26.40 -18.57
CA SER A 124 13.46 26.93 -19.70
C SER A 124 12.72 28.14 -20.29
N TYR A 125 13.30 29.34 -20.16
CA TYR A 125 12.97 30.48 -20.99
C TYR A 125 13.37 30.16 -22.43
N VAL A 126 12.43 30.20 -23.38
CA VAL A 126 12.75 30.17 -24.80
C VAL A 126 12.93 31.63 -25.24
N ALA A 127 14.18 32.04 -25.44
CA ALA A 127 14.45 33.27 -26.18
C ALA A 127 14.23 32.96 -27.66
N GLY A 128 13.19 33.57 -28.26
CA GLY A 128 12.95 33.52 -29.68
C GLY A 128 13.99 34.34 -30.45
N GLY A 129 14.38 33.83 -31.61
CA GLY A 129 15.17 34.47 -32.65
C GLY A 129 14.94 33.71 -33.94
#